data_AF-A0A132AAG3-F1
#
_entry.id   AF-A0A132AAG3-F1
#
_cell.length_a   1.000
_cell.length_b   1.000
_cell.length_c   1.000
_cell.angle_alpha   90.00
_cell.angle_beta   90.00
_cell.angle_gamma   90.00
#
_symmetry.space_group_name_H-M   'P 1'
#
loop_
_entity.id
_entity.type
_entity.pdbx_description
1 polymer ?
#
loop_
_entity_poly.entity_id
_entity_poly.type
_entity_poly.pdbx_seq_one_letter_code
_entity_poly.pdbx_strand_id
1 'polypeptide(L)'
;MSFFLNYFGTQRIEEIFCFWRKKPNNKTFKIHLLNDQENQAENTFEPKSNVIAVEKIVTMIPELLNEERIRKEYDSVPKSKLRSWNDGRAPEYKIKNRYGNLLPYDHTRVVLKEDHPEDCDYINANFIDGYRKPGRYIAMQGPIETTTEDFWRCVWQYRCQQIVILTNLQESGRMKCVKYWPDTDHFYGKIRVSLQNTELFADYLIRTFLCQKVCIIDSDVFVPFPKDDQQMIVQQFHFTSWPDHNVPVYACTLISFMNRIRSSELYKETEHLIVHCSAGIGRTGAFILIDSMLEMAKKEKKIDILGHFCKIRLQRINMVEKFAQYVFVYHVLVEVLSHESSNIDCQQFESYLESMTKGHGKNRTSLQKQFEILNLMSLKKLPDQVCKIGLAHPHLNRREDVYPPDYARFILPNSSDYINAVYVNGYRKQDAYIVTQIPFENTREQFWQMVSDSGTTTIVLISDPNHNSTRLTIKTSDYFDNDLIVSDCRRFRICSPLLIMIALLQYWPTQFQR
;
A
#
# COMPACT_ATOMS: atom_id res chain seq x y z
N MET A 1 -42.54 11.18 11.78
CA MET A 1 -42.67 11.34 10.32
C MET A 1 -43.43 12.64 10.11
N SER A 2 -42.83 13.61 9.41
CA SER A 2 -43.17 15.05 9.39
C SER A 2 -42.65 15.87 10.58
N PHE A 3 -41.37 16.31 10.52
CA PHE A 3 -40.83 17.54 11.14
C PHE A 3 -39.33 17.77 10.81
N PHE A 4 -38.85 17.35 9.63
CA PHE A 4 -37.43 17.49 9.21
C PHE A 4 -37.26 17.96 7.75
N LEU A 5 -38.18 18.80 7.28
CA LEU A 5 -38.08 19.44 5.97
C LEU A 5 -38.25 20.95 6.16
N ASN A 6 -37.15 21.65 6.41
CA ASN A 6 -36.94 23.06 6.09
C ASN A 6 -35.52 23.46 6.50
N TYR A 7 -34.50 23.01 5.73
CA TYR A 7 -33.20 23.68 5.67
C TYR A 7 -32.35 23.16 4.49
N PHE A 8 -32.95 23.06 3.30
CA PHE A 8 -32.20 22.97 2.05
C PHE A 8 -32.92 23.79 1.00
N GLY A 9 -32.32 24.92 0.60
CA GLY A 9 -32.75 25.71 -0.53
C GLY A 9 -32.79 24.84 -1.77
N THR A 10 -34.01 24.58 -2.23
CA THR A 10 -34.34 23.88 -3.47
C THR A 10 -33.96 24.73 -4.67
N GLN A 11 -32.72 24.61 -5.17
CA GLN A 11 -32.39 24.97 -6.57
C GLN A 11 -31.05 24.44 -7.13
N ARG A 12 -30.44 23.37 -6.59
CA ARG A 12 -29.15 22.85 -7.12
C ARG A 12 -28.98 21.32 -7.10
N ILE A 13 -30.05 20.54 -7.34
CA ILE A 13 -30.01 19.07 -7.19
C ILE A 13 -30.27 18.26 -8.48
N GLU A 14 -30.47 18.86 -9.65
CA GLU A 14 -30.80 18.06 -10.86
C GLU A 14 -29.61 17.62 -11.75
N GLU A 15 -28.37 18.06 -11.54
CA GLU A 15 -27.28 17.78 -12.50
C GLU A 15 -26.22 16.73 -12.10
N ILE A 16 -26.30 16.08 -10.93
CA ILE A 16 -25.25 15.12 -10.47
C ILE A 16 -25.75 13.67 -10.34
N PHE A 17 -27.04 13.39 -10.59
CA PHE A 17 -27.59 12.04 -10.55
C PHE A 17 -27.71 11.43 -11.94
N CYS A 18 -26.68 10.76 -12.48
CA CYS A 18 -26.82 9.67 -13.48
C CYS A 18 -25.48 9.07 -13.97
N PHE A 19 -24.81 8.24 -13.16
CA PHE A 19 -23.78 7.32 -13.73
C PHE A 19 -24.00 5.85 -13.39
N TRP A 20 -24.73 5.51 -12.31
CA TRP A 20 -24.92 4.12 -11.87
C TRP A 20 -26.38 3.65 -11.77
N ARG A 21 -27.33 4.45 -12.29
CA ARG A 21 -28.75 4.05 -12.41
C ARG A 21 -29.31 4.47 -13.76
N LYS A 22 -29.03 3.71 -14.82
CA LYS A 22 -29.91 3.41 -15.97
C LYS A 22 -29.12 2.68 -17.07
N LYS A 23 -29.82 1.84 -17.83
CA LYS A 23 -29.38 1.29 -19.13
C LYS A 23 -28.77 2.41 -20.00
N PRO A 24 -27.83 2.09 -20.91
CA PRO A 24 -27.08 3.11 -21.66
C PRO A 24 -28.03 3.95 -22.50
N ASN A 25 -28.27 5.19 -22.09
CA ASN A 25 -28.79 6.22 -22.96
C ASN A 25 -27.61 7.07 -23.41
N ASN A 26 -27.41 7.17 -24.72
CA ASN A 26 -26.38 7.93 -25.42
C ASN A 26 -26.48 9.45 -25.18
N LYS A 27 -26.21 9.91 -23.96
CA LYS A 27 -25.90 11.32 -23.70
C LYS A 27 -24.51 11.43 -23.08
N THR A 28 -23.55 11.74 -23.92
CA THR A 28 -22.15 12.04 -23.58
C THR A 28 -22.09 13.33 -22.74
N PHE A 29 -21.53 13.24 -21.53
CA PHE A 29 -21.23 14.41 -20.71
C PHE A 29 -19.87 14.98 -21.14
N LYS A 30 -19.87 16.11 -21.84
CA LYS A 30 -18.66 16.86 -22.20
C LYS A 30 -18.25 17.78 -21.06
N ILE A 31 -16.96 17.76 -20.72
CA ILE A 31 -16.37 18.60 -19.68
C ILE A 31 -15.43 19.60 -20.34
N HIS A 32 -15.63 20.90 -20.14
CA HIS A 32 -14.70 21.92 -20.61
C HIS A 32 -13.44 21.96 -19.72
N LEU A 33 -12.25 21.88 -20.33
CA LEU A 33 -10.97 22.04 -19.63
C LEU A 33 -10.73 23.52 -19.30
N LEU A 34 -10.28 23.80 -18.08
CA LEU A 34 -9.92 25.16 -17.65
C LEU A 34 -8.41 25.35 -17.83
N ASN A 35 -8.00 26.15 -18.81
CA ASN A 35 -6.62 26.63 -18.93
C ASN A 35 -6.41 27.88 -18.06
N ASP A 36 -5.29 27.95 -17.36
CA ASP A 36 -4.87 29.12 -16.56
C ASP A 36 -4.31 30.27 -17.45
N GLN A 37 -4.48 30.19 -18.77
CA GLN A 37 -4.16 31.26 -19.73
C GLN A 37 -5.42 31.56 -20.54
N GLU A 38 -5.90 32.80 -20.43
CA GLU A 38 -6.94 33.34 -21.31
C GLU A 38 -6.48 33.21 -22.76
N ASN A 39 -7.38 32.67 -23.61
CA ASN A 39 -7.24 32.40 -25.05
C ASN A 39 -6.46 31.14 -25.46
N GLN A 40 -7.20 30.06 -25.74
CA GLN A 40 -7.23 29.29 -27.00
C GLN A 40 -7.73 27.85 -26.78
N ALA A 41 -8.70 27.44 -27.62
CA ALA A 41 -9.32 26.11 -27.78
C ALA A 41 -9.88 25.42 -26.51
N GLU A 42 -11.21 25.40 -26.41
CA GLU A 42 -11.98 24.56 -25.47
C GLU A 42 -11.75 23.08 -25.74
N ASN A 43 -10.69 22.51 -25.18
CA ASN A 43 -10.55 21.06 -25.15
C ASN A 43 -11.65 20.50 -24.25
N THR A 44 -12.51 19.63 -24.80
CA THR A 44 -13.52 18.91 -24.03
C THR A 44 -12.99 17.54 -23.65
N PHE A 45 -13.02 17.20 -22.37
CA PHE A 45 -12.68 15.87 -21.88
C PHE A 45 -13.95 15.03 -21.75
N GLU A 46 -14.01 13.91 -22.47
CA GLU A 46 -15.07 12.91 -22.33
C GLU A 46 -14.53 11.71 -21.53
N PRO A 47 -15.11 11.41 -20.35
CA PRO A 47 -14.73 10.24 -19.57
C PRO A 47 -14.92 8.95 -20.38
N LYS A 48 -13.86 8.15 -20.48
CA LYS A 48 -13.86 6.84 -21.13
C LYS A 48 -14.04 5.74 -20.09
N SER A 49 -14.50 4.58 -20.53
CA SER A 49 -14.68 3.38 -19.70
C SER A 49 -14.18 2.17 -20.47
N ASN A 50 -13.59 1.21 -19.76
CA ASN A 50 -13.15 -0.06 -20.32
C ASN A 50 -13.43 -1.18 -19.30
N VAL A 51 -14.61 -1.79 -19.43
CA VAL A 51 -15.09 -2.81 -18.50
C VAL A 51 -14.49 -4.18 -18.86
N ILE A 52 -13.79 -4.79 -17.92
CA ILE A 52 -13.16 -6.11 -18.03
C ILE A 52 -13.87 -7.08 -17.09
N ALA A 53 -14.25 -8.26 -17.58
CA ALA A 53 -14.80 -9.32 -16.74
C ALA A 53 -13.67 -10.03 -15.96
N VAL A 54 -13.88 -10.29 -14.67
CA VAL A 54 -12.86 -10.90 -13.79
C VAL A 54 -12.43 -12.27 -14.30
N GLU A 55 -13.36 -13.07 -14.83
CA GLU A 55 -13.08 -14.39 -15.42
C GLU A 55 -12.10 -14.35 -16.61
N LYS A 56 -11.98 -13.20 -17.29
CA LYS A 56 -11.07 -13.00 -18.42
C LYS A 56 -9.69 -12.49 -18.02
N ILE A 57 -9.48 -12.11 -16.75
CA ILE A 57 -8.22 -11.52 -16.31
C ILE A 57 -7.05 -12.47 -16.57
N VAL A 58 -7.19 -13.75 -16.19
CA VAL A 58 -6.14 -14.77 -16.34
C VAL A 58 -5.75 -14.98 -17.81
N THR A 59 -6.71 -14.98 -18.73
CA THR A 59 -6.42 -15.16 -20.17
C THR A 59 -5.89 -13.88 -20.82
N MET A 60 -6.21 -12.72 -20.27
CA MET A 60 -5.79 -11.41 -20.78
C MET A 60 -4.53 -10.86 -20.10
N ILE A 61 -3.87 -11.57 -19.17
CA ILE A 61 -2.69 -11.06 -18.44
C ILE A 61 -1.65 -10.40 -19.38
N PRO A 62 -1.22 -11.01 -20.51
CA PRO A 62 -0.23 -10.39 -21.40
C PRO A 62 -0.69 -9.06 -22.00
N GLU A 63 -1.98 -8.92 -22.28
CA GLU A 63 -2.57 -7.69 -22.83
C GLU A 63 -2.79 -6.65 -21.73
N LEU A 64 -3.29 -7.08 -20.57
CA LEU A 64 -3.57 -6.20 -19.43
C LEU A 64 -2.31 -5.59 -18.84
N LEU A 65 -1.19 -6.32 -18.87
CA LEU A 65 0.13 -5.85 -18.42
C LEU A 65 0.99 -5.27 -19.57
N ASN A 66 0.43 -5.10 -20.76
CA ASN A 66 1.13 -4.45 -21.86
C ASN A 66 1.30 -2.94 -21.56
N GLU A 67 2.54 -2.51 -21.31
CA GLU A 67 2.82 -1.12 -20.91
C GLU A 67 2.43 -0.09 -21.97
N GLU A 68 2.53 -0.38 -23.27
CA GLU A 68 2.11 0.56 -24.33
C GLU A 68 0.60 0.78 -24.33
N ARG A 69 -0.18 -0.28 -24.12
CA ARG A 69 -1.64 -0.18 -23.95
C ARG A 69 -1.99 0.66 -22.72
N ILE A 70 -1.36 0.37 -21.58
CA ILE A 70 -1.59 1.12 -20.33
C ILE A 70 -1.14 2.58 -20.50
N ARG A 71 -0.05 2.84 -21.23
CA ARG A 71 0.46 4.20 -21.55
C ARG A 71 -0.58 5.00 -22.32
N LYS A 72 -1.11 4.45 -23.41
CA LYS A 72 -2.18 5.08 -24.21
C LYS A 72 -3.41 5.40 -23.37
N GLU A 73 -3.80 4.47 -22.50
CA GLU A 73 -4.94 4.66 -21.59
C GLU A 73 -4.69 5.81 -20.60
N TYR A 74 -3.53 5.82 -19.93
CA TYR A 74 -3.16 6.87 -18.98
C TYR A 74 -3.07 8.25 -19.63
N ASP A 75 -2.45 8.34 -20.81
CA ASP A 75 -2.27 9.60 -21.54
C ASP A 75 -3.59 10.12 -22.13
N SER A 76 -4.60 9.25 -22.27
CA SER A 76 -5.95 9.64 -22.69
C SER A 76 -6.72 10.44 -21.64
N VAL A 77 -6.26 10.45 -20.38
CA VAL A 77 -6.87 11.21 -19.29
C VAL A 77 -5.96 12.41 -18.95
N PRO A 78 -6.43 13.66 -19.05
CA PRO A 78 -5.57 14.83 -18.87
C PRO A 78 -4.98 14.93 -17.45
N LYS A 79 -3.74 15.43 -17.37
CA LYS A 79 -3.04 15.78 -16.12
C LYS A 79 -3.08 17.30 -15.88
N SER A 80 -4.24 17.90 -16.11
CA SER A 80 -4.47 19.34 -15.98
C SER A 80 -5.66 19.63 -15.07
N LYS A 81 -5.89 20.91 -14.79
CA LYS A 81 -7.06 21.39 -14.07
C LYS A 81 -8.33 21.10 -14.90
N LEU A 82 -9.17 20.21 -14.38
CA LEU A 82 -10.44 19.81 -15.01
C LEU A 82 -11.66 20.57 -14.45
N ARG A 83 -11.49 21.21 -13.28
CA ARG A 83 -12.55 21.87 -12.50
C ARG A 83 -11.99 23.10 -11.79
N SER A 84 -12.86 23.97 -11.30
CA SER A 84 -12.45 25.14 -10.52
C SER A 84 -11.82 24.71 -9.18
N TRP A 85 -10.90 25.53 -8.69
CA TRP A 85 -10.18 25.39 -7.42
C TRP A 85 -9.95 26.78 -6.79
N ASN A 86 -10.90 27.67 -7.03
CA ASN A 86 -10.78 29.09 -6.73
C ASN A 86 -10.69 29.31 -5.21
N ASP A 87 -11.43 28.51 -4.43
CA ASP A 87 -11.41 28.58 -2.97
C ASP A 87 -9.99 28.29 -2.47
N GLY A 88 -9.36 27.21 -2.95
CA GLY A 88 -8.00 26.86 -2.57
C GLY A 88 -6.92 27.87 -2.98
N ARG A 89 -7.21 28.80 -3.90
CA ARG A 89 -6.31 29.87 -4.33
C ARG A 89 -6.38 31.13 -3.45
N ALA A 90 -7.35 31.21 -2.54
CA ALA A 90 -7.54 32.37 -1.68
C ALA A 90 -6.25 32.68 -0.89
N PRO A 91 -5.80 33.95 -0.82
CA PRO A 91 -4.55 34.32 -0.15
C PRO A 91 -4.43 33.80 1.29
N GLU A 92 -5.52 33.82 2.03
CA GLU A 92 -5.67 33.33 3.41
C GLU A 92 -5.41 31.82 3.54
N TYR A 93 -5.67 31.03 2.49
CA TYR A 93 -5.51 29.57 2.51
C TYR A 93 -4.14 29.12 2.00
N LYS A 94 -3.32 30.05 1.47
CA LYS A 94 -1.98 29.74 0.95
C LYS A 94 -1.10 29.04 1.99
N ILE A 95 -1.17 29.46 3.25
CA ILE A 95 -0.41 28.86 4.36
C ILE A 95 -0.92 27.47 4.78
N LYS A 96 -2.08 27.06 4.30
CA LYS A 96 -2.69 25.73 4.53
C LYS A 96 -2.38 24.74 3.41
N ASN A 97 -1.69 25.18 2.35
CA ASN A 97 -1.36 24.36 1.19
C ASN A 97 0.11 23.95 1.18
N ARG A 98 0.38 22.64 1.18
CA ARG A 98 1.74 22.12 1.04
C ARG A 98 2.35 22.45 -0.33
N TYR A 99 1.52 22.47 -1.38
CA TYR A 99 1.92 22.77 -2.74
C TYR A 99 0.93 23.74 -3.37
N GLY A 100 1.39 24.95 -3.72
CA GLY A 100 0.51 26.01 -4.27
C GLY A 100 -0.11 25.70 -5.63
N ASN A 101 0.37 24.66 -6.32
CA ASN A 101 -0.16 24.20 -7.61
C ASN A 101 -1.01 22.93 -7.51
N LEU A 102 -1.25 22.39 -6.32
CA LEU A 102 -2.04 21.16 -6.10
C LEU A 102 -3.18 21.44 -5.12
N LEU A 103 -4.18 22.16 -5.60
CA LEU A 103 -5.29 22.65 -4.80
C LEU A 103 -6.53 21.74 -4.96
N PRO A 104 -7.40 21.66 -3.94
CA PRO A 104 -8.63 20.89 -4.04
C PRO A 104 -9.59 21.55 -5.02
N TYR A 105 -10.39 20.76 -5.75
CA TYR A 105 -11.48 21.31 -6.55
C TYR A 105 -12.63 21.78 -5.67
N ASP A 106 -13.27 22.90 -6.03
CA ASP A 106 -14.26 23.57 -5.18
C ASP A 106 -15.49 22.67 -4.94
N HIS A 107 -16.04 22.09 -6.00
CA HIS A 107 -17.28 21.30 -5.96
C HIS A 107 -17.22 20.01 -5.11
N THR A 108 -16.03 19.54 -4.75
CA THR A 108 -15.81 18.30 -3.98
C THR A 108 -14.91 18.53 -2.78
N ARG A 109 -14.53 19.77 -2.46
CA ARG A 109 -13.64 20.02 -1.32
C ARG A 109 -14.32 19.63 -0.01
N VAL A 110 -13.51 19.27 0.96
CA VAL A 110 -13.97 19.11 2.33
C VAL A 110 -14.15 20.49 2.97
N VAL A 111 -15.25 20.69 3.70
CA VAL A 111 -15.60 21.98 4.33
C VAL A 111 -15.68 21.78 5.83
N LEU A 112 -14.81 22.44 6.59
CA LEU A 112 -14.82 22.39 8.05
C LEU A 112 -15.88 23.35 8.59
N LYS A 113 -16.56 22.96 9.68
CA LYS A 113 -17.48 23.83 10.40
C LYS A 113 -16.70 24.85 11.21
N GLU A 114 -17.12 26.10 11.12
CA GLU A 114 -16.61 27.20 11.92
C GLU A 114 -17.38 27.22 13.25
N ASP A 115 -16.82 26.57 14.27
CA ASP A 115 -17.40 26.56 15.62
C ASP A 115 -17.07 27.89 16.35
N HIS A 116 -16.06 28.63 15.88
CA HIS A 116 -15.57 29.91 16.40
C HIS A 116 -15.22 30.91 15.29
N PRO A 117 -15.22 32.23 15.56
CA PRO A 117 -14.89 33.25 14.55
C PRO A 117 -13.47 33.15 13.94
N GLU A 118 -12.54 32.51 14.63
CA GLU A 118 -11.16 32.28 14.18
C GLU A 118 -11.01 30.97 13.40
N ASP A 119 -12.02 30.10 13.43
CA ASP A 119 -12.02 28.87 12.67
C ASP A 119 -12.15 29.18 11.17
N CYS A 120 -11.42 28.43 10.36
CA CYS A 120 -11.48 28.55 8.91
C CYS A 120 -12.11 27.28 8.31
N ASP A 121 -12.99 27.43 7.32
CA ASP A 121 -13.68 26.31 6.65
C ASP A 121 -12.77 25.43 5.78
N TYR A 122 -11.51 25.83 5.57
CA TYR A 122 -10.63 25.25 4.56
C TYR A 122 -9.67 24.20 5.10
N ILE A 123 -9.61 23.09 4.37
CA ILE A 123 -8.53 22.10 4.42
C ILE A 123 -8.26 21.59 3.00
N ASN A 124 -6.99 21.34 2.64
CA ASN A 124 -6.67 20.80 1.31
C ASN A 124 -7.02 19.30 1.23
N ALA A 125 -8.28 19.04 0.93
CA ALA A 125 -8.86 17.71 0.80
C ALA A 125 -10.08 17.71 -0.13
N ASN A 126 -10.36 16.58 -0.76
CA ASN A 126 -11.59 16.35 -1.53
C ASN A 126 -12.26 15.04 -1.14
N PHE A 127 -13.59 15.02 -1.19
CA PHE A 127 -14.36 13.79 -1.23
C PHE A 127 -14.14 13.08 -2.56
N ILE A 128 -13.80 11.79 -2.48
CA ILE A 128 -13.62 10.91 -3.62
C ILE A 128 -14.60 9.75 -3.50
N ASP A 129 -15.26 9.43 -4.60
CA ASP A 129 -16.22 8.35 -4.63
C ASP A 129 -15.51 6.99 -4.65
N GLY A 130 -16.02 6.07 -3.84
CA GLY A 130 -15.76 4.66 -3.99
C GLY A 130 -16.72 4.01 -4.97
N TYR A 131 -16.50 2.72 -5.20
CA TYR A 131 -17.43 1.94 -6.02
C TYR A 131 -18.80 1.82 -5.33
N ARG A 132 -19.82 2.46 -5.95
CA ARG A 132 -21.20 2.62 -5.44
C ARG A 132 -21.29 3.25 -4.03
N LYS A 133 -20.29 4.03 -3.63
CA LYS A 133 -20.25 4.73 -2.34
C LYS A 133 -19.78 6.18 -2.57
N PRO A 134 -20.69 7.14 -2.78
CA PRO A 134 -20.34 8.55 -2.91
C PRO A 134 -19.54 9.04 -1.71
N GLY A 135 -18.50 9.83 -1.94
CA GLY A 135 -17.66 10.38 -0.86
C GLY A 135 -16.98 9.34 0.05
N ARG A 136 -16.86 8.07 -0.36
CA ARG A 136 -16.27 6.99 0.46
C ARG A 136 -14.90 7.35 1.04
N TYR A 137 -14.12 8.15 0.32
CA TYR A 137 -12.79 8.56 0.77
C TYR A 137 -12.70 10.07 0.91
N ILE A 138 -11.83 10.50 1.82
CA ILE A 138 -11.32 11.86 1.88
C ILE A 138 -9.85 11.78 1.44
N ALA A 139 -9.56 12.23 0.21
CA ALA A 139 -8.20 12.34 -0.30
C ALA A 139 -7.63 13.70 0.08
N MET A 140 -6.58 13.71 0.89
CA MET A 140 -6.03 14.95 1.44
C MET A 140 -4.50 15.02 1.37
N GLN A 141 -3.96 16.24 1.42
CA GLN A 141 -2.51 16.42 1.57
C GLN A 141 -2.04 15.86 2.92
N GLY A 142 -0.78 15.42 2.99
CA GLY A 142 -0.12 15.15 4.25
C GLY A 142 -0.05 16.44 5.07
N PRO A 143 -0.56 16.45 6.33
CA PRO A 143 -0.57 17.64 7.16
C PRO A 143 0.77 18.37 7.19
N ILE A 144 0.69 19.69 7.25
CA ILE A 144 1.80 20.59 7.57
C ILE A 144 1.58 21.13 8.99
N GLU A 145 2.57 21.81 9.56
CA GLU A 145 2.55 22.32 10.94
C GLU A 145 1.26 23.10 11.24
N THR A 146 0.89 24.01 10.32
CA THR A 146 -0.28 24.90 10.42
C THR A 146 -1.63 24.20 10.23
N THR A 147 -1.68 22.91 9.86
CA THR A 147 -2.94 22.22 9.53
C THR A 147 -3.17 20.95 10.34
N THR A 148 -2.38 20.69 11.39
CA THR A 148 -2.56 19.49 12.22
C THR A 148 -3.87 19.53 13.02
N GLU A 149 -4.25 20.71 13.52
CA GLU A 149 -5.54 20.92 14.20
C GLU A 149 -6.73 20.78 13.23
N ASP A 150 -6.64 21.41 12.05
CA ASP A 150 -7.64 21.27 10.98
C ASP A 150 -7.83 19.81 10.56
N PHE A 151 -6.74 19.04 10.52
CA PHE A 151 -6.78 17.61 10.21
C PHE A 151 -7.62 16.84 11.25
N TRP A 152 -7.38 17.02 12.55
CA TRP A 152 -8.17 16.33 13.57
C TRP A 152 -9.60 16.84 13.65
N ARG A 153 -9.83 18.13 13.39
CA ARG A 153 -11.18 18.69 13.23
C ARG A 153 -11.94 18.02 12.10
N CYS A 154 -11.28 17.77 10.95
CA CYS A 154 -11.83 16.99 9.84
C CYS A 154 -12.18 15.56 10.27
N VAL A 155 -11.22 14.85 10.90
CA VAL A 155 -11.41 13.48 11.41
C VAL A 155 -12.64 13.40 12.30
N TRP A 156 -12.78 14.33 13.24
CA TRP A 156 -13.89 14.39 14.19
C TRP A 156 -15.22 14.72 13.51
N GLN A 157 -15.25 15.79 12.71
CA GLN A 157 -16.46 16.29 12.07
C GLN A 157 -17.13 15.25 11.18
N TYR A 158 -16.33 14.50 10.42
CA TYR A 158 -16.80 13.49 9.48
C TYR A 158 -16.77 12.07 10.04
N ARG A 159 -16.55 11.93 11.36
CA ARG A 159 -16.47 10.65 12.09
C ARG A 159 -15.57 9.62 11.39
N CYS A 160 -14.41 10.06 10.91
CA CYS A 160 -13.46 9.21 10.22
C CYS A 160 -12.70 8.35 11.23
N GLN A 161 -13.13 7.10 11.42
CA GLN A 161 -12.48 6.17 12.35
C GLN A 161 -11.25 5.47 11.75
N GLN A 162 -10.96 5.69 10.48
CA GLN A 162 -9.80 5.09 9.81
C GLN A 162 -9.05 6.10 8.93
N ILE A 163 -7.72 6.09 9.09
CA ILE A 163 -6.77 6.95 8.39
C ILE A 163 -5.72 6.06 7.71
N VAL A 164 -5.47 6.27 6.42
CA VAL A 164 -4.44 5.57 5.65
C VAL A 164 -3.34 6.54 5.24
N ILE A 165 -2.11 6.24 5.67
CA ILE A 165 -0.89 6.97 5.33
C ILE A 165 -0.08 6.13 4.36
N LEU A 166 0.26 6.70 3.20
CA LEU A 166 1.02 6.02 2.14
C LEU A 166 2.40 6.66 1.93
N THR A 167 2.95 7.35 2.92
CA THR A 167 4.24 8.04 2.84
C THR A 167 4.96 8.02 4.17
N ASN A 168 6.29 8.00 4.14
CA ASN A 168 7.08 8.27 5.34
C ASN A 168 7.10 9.79 5.61
N LEU A 169 7.39 10.19 6.86
CA LEU A 169 7.42 11.61 7.22
C LEU A 169 8.48 12.39 6.41
N GLN A 170 9.61 11.74 6.14
CA GLN A 170 10.70 12.25 5.34
C GLN A 170 11.14 11.17 4.35
N GLU A 171 11.41 11.56 3.12
CA GLU A 171 11.90 10.67 2.07
C GLU A 171 12.96 11.43 1.24
N SER A 172 14.11 10.81 0.98
CA SER A 172 15.23 11.44 0.24
C SER A 172 15.62 12.82 0.80
N GLY A 173 15.63 12.96 2.13
CA GLY A 173 15.93 14.22 2.82
C GLY A 173 14.80 15.26 2.81
N ARG A 174 13.70 15.05 2.07
CA ARG A 174 12.59 16.00 1.96
C ARG A 174 11.42 15.62 2.86
N MET A 175 10.90 16.59 3.59
CA MET A 175 9.70 16.40 4.41
C MET A 175 8.45 16.23 3.53
N LYS A 176 7.74 15.12 3.73
CA LYS A 176 6.52 14.74 2.99
C LYS A 176 5.26 14.93 3.81
N CYS A 177 5.36 14.76 5.12
CA CYS A 177 4.26 14.90 6.07
C CYS A 177 4.85 15.30 7.42
N VAL A 178 4.19 16.16 8.19
CA VAL A 178 4.56 16.33 9.61
C VAL A 178 3.94 15.21 10.42
N LYS A 179 4.54 14.89 11.57
CA LYS A 179 3.93 14.01 12.55
C LYS A 179 2.75 14.76 13.19
N TYR A 180 1.53 14.33 12.88
CA TYR A 180 0.29 14.93 13.41
C TYR A 180 -0.35 14.06 14.49
N TRP A 181 0.37 13.09 15.04
CA TRP A 181 -0.14 12.20 16.09
C TRP A 181 0.80 12.20 17.30
N PRO A 182 0.26 11.99 18.52
CA PRO A 182 1.05 11.96 19.75
C PRO A 182 1.71 10.61 19.98
N ASP A 183 2.75 10.59 20.83
CA ASP A 183 3.32 9.36 21.39
C ASP A 183 2.58 8.89 22.65
N THR A 184 1.93 9.81 23.38
CA THR A 184 1.07 9.50 24.54
C THR A 184 -0.29 10.16 24.36
N ASP A 185 -0.36 11.48 24.53
CA ASP A 185 -1.57 12.27 24.38
C ASP A 185 -1.24 13.70 23.96
N HIS A 186 -2.14 14.32 23.21
CA HIS A 186 -2.01 15.71 22.77
C HIS A 186 -3.37 16.31 22.45
N PHE A 187 -3.49 17.63 22.60
CA PHE A 187 -4.67 18.39 22.23
C PHE A 187 -4.44 19.04 20.86
N TYR A 188 -5.35 18.79 19.93
CA TYR A 188 -5.41 19.44 18.63
C TYR A 188 -6.67 20.31 18.62
N GLY A 189 -6.54 21.59 18.99
CA GLY A 189 -7.68 22.43 19.36
C GLY A 189 -8.54 21.76 20.46
N LYS A 190 -9.84 21.57 20.19
CA LYS A 190 -10.81 20.98 21.14
C LYS A 190 -10.85 19.45 21.14
N ILE A 191 -9.88 18.78 20.52
CA ILE A 191 -9.86 17.32 20.39
C ILE A 191 -8.62 16.80 21.09
N ARG A 192 -8.83 16.04 22.17
CA ARG A 192 -7.77 15.25 22.79
C ARG A 192 -7.60 13.96 22.00
N VAL A 193 -6.38 13.68 21.57
CA VAL A 193 -6.00 12.44 20.89
C VAL A 193 -5.02 11.71 21.80
N SER A 194 -5.32 10.45 22.14
CA SER A 194 -4.48 9.65 23.03
C SER A 194 -4.12 8.32 22.37
N LEU A 195 -2.83 8.02 22.22
CA LEU A 195 -2.34 6.76 21.69
C LEU A 195 -2.67 5.62 22.66
N GLN A 196 -3.38 4.60 22.17
CA GLN A 196 -3.75 3.41 22.95
C GLN A 196 -2.83 2.24 22.63
N ASN A 197 -2.48 2.05 21.35
CA ASN A 197 -1.69 0.91 20.91
C ASN A 197 -0.93 1.22 19.61
N THR A 198 0.24 0.60 19.44
CA THR A 198 0.99 0.58 18.18
C THR A 198 1.37 -0.86 17.83
N GLU A 199 0.88 -1.35 16.69
CA GLU A 199 1.27 -2.64 16.12
C GLU A 199 2.29 -2.42 15.00
N LEU A 200 3.46 -3.06 15.10
CA LEU A 200 4.50 -3.00 14.07
C LEU A 200 4.44 -4.22 13.17
N PHE A 201 4.59 -4.01 11.86
CA PHE A 201 4.80 -5.03 10.83
C PHE A 201 6.00 -4.63 9.98
N ALA A 202 6.46 -5.52 9.09
CA ALA A 202 7.59 -5.18 8.23
C ALA A 202 7.27 -4.01 7.27
N ASP A 203 6.11 -4.02 6.62
CA ASP A 203 5.81 -3.04 5.56
C ASP A 203 4.90 -1.88 5.99
N TYR A 204 4.38 -1.97 7.21
CA TYR A 204 3.44 -1.00 7.75
C TYR A 204 3.36 -1.09 9.27
N LEU A 205 2.67 -0.14 9.86
CA LEU A 205 2.29 -0.15 11.26
C LEU A 205 0.85 0.34 11.42
N ILE A 206 0.25 0.03 12.56
CA ILE A 206 -1.10 0.44 12.91
C ILE A 206 -1.06 1.13 14.26
N ARG A 207 -1.59 2.35 14.35
CA ARG A 207 -1.80 3.07 15.60
C ARG A 207 -3.29 3.13 15.91
N THR A 208 -3.66 2.87 17.15
CA THR A 208 -5.03 3.04 17.63
C THR A 208 -5.06 4.22 18.59
N PHE A 209 -5.94 5.18 18.33
CA PHE A 209 -6.12 6.39 19.14
C PHE A 209 -7.51 6.42 19.74
N LEU A 210 -7.61 6.94 20.96
CA LEU A 210 -8.85 7.41 21.55
C LEU A 210 -8.93 8.93 21.35
N CYS A 211 -9.94 9.38 20.61
CA CYS A 211 -10.25 10.78 20.40
C CYS A 211 -11.41 11.19 21.30
N GLN A 212 -11.29 12.32 21.99
CA GLN A 212 -12.33 12.86 22.85
C GLN A 212 -12.49 14.36 22.60
N LYS A 213 -13.73 14.84 22.41
CA LYS A 213 -13.99 16.29 22.38
C LYS A 213 -13.93 16.82 23.80
N VAL A 214 -13.25 17.95 23.99
CA VAL A 214 -13.11 18.60 25.30
C VAL A 214 -13.75 19.99 25.29
N CYS A 215 -14.26 20.39 26.45
CA CYS A 215 -14.57 21.79 26.75
C CYS A 215 -13.30 22.50 27.17
N ILE A 216 -13.16 23.74 26.72
CA ILE A 216 -12.26 24.71 27.33
C ILE A 216 -13.09 25.46 28.37
N ILE A 217 -12.80 25.28 29.65
CA ILE A 217 -13.49 26.00 30.74
C ILE A 217 -12.73 27.28 31.09
N ASP A 218 -11.41 27.24 30.96
CA ASP A 218 -10.51 28.39 31.09
C ASP A 218 -9.30 28.17 30.18
N SER A 219 -8.50 29.22 29.93
CA SER A 219 -7.39 29.23 28.95
C SER A 219 -6.42 28.02 29.03
N ASP A 220 -6.26 27.41 30.20
CA ASP A 220 -5.41 26.22 30.42
C ASP A 220 -6.15 25.00 31.01
N VAL A 221 -7.49 25.05 31.16
CA VAL A 221 -8.27 23.98 31.80
C VAL A 221 -9.18 23.28 30.80
N PHE A 222 -8.75 22.08 30.39
CA PHE A 222 -9.50 21.19 29.50
C PHE A 222 -10.27 20.15 30.32
N VAL A 223 -11.59 20.13 30.19
CA VAL A 223 -12.43 19.14 30.84
C VAL A 223 -13.14 18.28 29.79
N PRO A 224 -13.03 16.95 29.86
CA PRO A 224 -13.79 16.05 28.99
C PRO A 224 -15.29 16.30 29.13
N PHE A 225 -16.03 16.30 28.02
CA PHE A 225 -17.48 16.26 28.10
C PHE A 225 -17.91 14.92 28.73
N PRO A 226 -18.80 14.91 29.76
CA PRO A 226 -19.15 13.70 30.50
C PRO A 226 -20.10 12.72 29.75
N LYS A 227 -20.24 12.82 28.42
CA LYS A 227 -21.16 11.98 27.63
C LYS A 227 -20.37 11.04 26.70
N ASP A 228 -20.73 9.76 26.68
CA ASP A 228 -20.10 8.71 25.85
C ASP A 228 -20.14 9.02 24.33
N ASP A 229 -21.13 9.77 23.86
CA ASP A 229 -21.25 10.24 22.46
C ASP A 229 -20.12 11.19 21.99
N GLN A 230 -19.24 11.60 22.91
CA GLN A 230 -18.10 12.49 22.67
C GLN A 230 -16.75 11.76 22.67
N GLN A 231 -16.75 10.45 22.40
CA GLN A 231 -15.54 9.67 22.17
C GLN A 231 -15.58 8.96 20.82
N MET A 232 -14.39 8.75 20.22
CA MET A 232 -14.24 8.04 18.96
C MET A 232 -12.90 7.30 18.95
N ILE A 233 -12.92 6.00 18.63
CA ILE A 233 -11.70 5.24 18.35
C ILE A 233 -11.30 5.47 16.90
N VAL A 234 -10.04 5.82 16.66
CA VAL A 234 -9.47 6.04 15.34
C VAL A 234 -8.27 5.13 15.12
N GLN A 235 -8.26 4.38 14.03
CA GLN A 235 -7.12 3.58 13.59
C GLN A 235 -6.38 4.26 12.44
N GLN A 236 -5.09 4.44 12.61
CA GLN A 236 -4.18 4.95 11.58
C GLN A 236 -3.32 3.80 11.06
N PHE A 237 -3.48 3.50 9.78
CA PHE A 237 -2.72 2.51 9.04
C PHE A 237 -1.62 3.22 8.25
N HIS A 238 -0.36 2.98 8.59
CA HIS A 238 0.77 3.68 7.99
C HIS A 238 1.65 2.69 7.21
N PHE A 239 1.55 2.74 5.89
CA PHE A 239 2.35 1.94 4.97
C PHE A 239 3.71 2.62 4.73
N THR A 240 4.78 1.94 5.14
CA THR A 240 6.15 2.49 5.18
C THR A 240 7.02 2.03 4.02
N SER A 241 6.62 0.96 3.32
CA SER A 241 7.35 0.35 2.20
C SER A 241 7.02 0.93 0.81
N TRP A 242 6.34 2.09 0.72
CA TRP A 242 6.13 2.76 -0.57
C TRP A 242 7.29 3.74 -0.85
N PRO A 243 8.14 3.49 -1.87
CA PRO A 243 9.30 4.33 -2.16
C PRO A 243 8.93 5.71 -2.72
N ASP A 244 9.82 6.70 -2.53
CA ASP A 244 9.54 8.12 -2.89
C ASP A 244 9.10 8.32 -4.34
N HIS A 245 9.97 7.87 -5.25
CA HIS A 245 9.86 8.13 -6.69
C HIS A 245 9.37 6.93 -7.51
N ASN A 246 9.03 5.83 -6.85
CA ASN A 246 8.71 4.56 -7.49
C ASN A 246 7.39 3.98 -6.94
N VAL A 247 7.17 2.71 -7.26
CA VAL A 247 6.09 1.88 -6.73
C VAL A 247 6.69 0.74 -5.91
N PRO A 248 5.94 0.14 -4.96
CA PRO A 248 6.39 -1.06 -4.29
C PRO A 248 6.81 -2.12 -5.30
N VAL A 249 7.90 -2.83 -5.01
CA VAL A 249 8.43 -3.87 -5.90
C VAL A 249 7.42 -5.02 -6.05
N TYR A 250 6.74 -5.36 -4.95
CA TYR A 250 5.80 -6.46 -4.88
C TYR A 250 4.41 -5.96 -4.48
N ALA A 251 3.39 -6.31 -5.27
CA ALA A 251 2.00 -5.95 -5.00
C ALA A 251 1.47 -6.60 -3.72
N CYS A 252 1.94 -7.82 -3.39
CA CYS A 252 1.53 -8.57 -2.19
C CYS A 252 1.63 -7.77 -0.88
N THR A 253 2.63 -6.88 -0.75
CA THR A 253 2.81 -6.03 0.43
C THR A 253 1.64 -5.06 0.62
N LEU A 254 1.23 -4.37 -0.46
CA LEU A 254 0.08 -3.47 -0.45
C LEU A 254 -1.23 -4.24 -0.29
N ILE A 255 -1.35 -5.43 -0.90
CA ILE A 255 -2.53 -6.30 -0.77
C ILE A 255 -2.74 -6.72 0.69
N SER A 256 -1.67 -7.16 1.36
CA SER A 256 -1.69 -7.51 2.79
C SER A 256 -2.13 -6.33 3.65
N PHE A 257 -1.58 -5.14 3.39
CA PHE A 257 -1.97 -3.90 4.06
C PHE A 257 -3.45 -3.55 3.85
N MET A 258 -3.95 -3.62 2.62
CA MET A 258 -5.37 -3.38 2.30
C MET A 258 -6.29 -4.39 2.97
N ASN A 259 -5.90 -5.67 3.00
CA ASN A 259 -6.65 -6.71 3.70
C ASN A 259 -6.74 -6.43 5.21
N ARG A 260 -5.66 -5.93 5.82
CA ARG A 260 -5.64 -5.52 7.22
C ARG A 260 -6.54 -4.31 7.51
N ILE A 261 -6.62 -3.34 6.60
CA ILE A 261 -7.57 -2.23 6.69
C ILE A 261 -9.02 -2.74 6.64
N ARG A 262 -9.32 -3.62 5.68
CA ARG A 262 -10.69 -4.14 5.45
C ARG A 262 -11.17 -5.14 6.50
N SER A 263 -10.24 -5.82 7.19
CA SER A 263 -10.57 -6.76 8.26
C SER A 263 -10.81 -6.10 9.61
N SER A 264 -10.44 -4.82 9.76
CA SER A 264 -10.80 -4.03 10.95
C SER A 264 -12.32 -3.89 11.07
N GLU A 265 -12.83 -4.05 12.28
CA GLU A 265 -14.25 -3.90 12.61
C GLU A 265 -14.77 -2.50 12.25
N LEU A 266 -13.92 -1.49 12.46
CA LEU A 266 -14.22 -0.08 12.17
C LEU A 266 -14.39 0.19 10.67
N TYR A 267 -13.88 -0.67 9.77
CA TYR A 267 -13.97 -0.45 8.32
C TYR A 267 -15.43 -0.43 7.82
N LYS A 268 -16.30 -1.26 8.44
CA LYS A 268 -17.72 -1.34 8.06
C LYS A 268 -18.52 -0.14 8.57
N GLU A 269 -18.14 0.39 9.72
CA GLU A 269 -18.80 1.52 10.39
C GLU A 269 -18.35 2.86 9.82
N THR A 270 -17.10 2.94 9.36
CA THR A 270 -16.52 4.16 8.79
C THR A 270 -17.19 4.52 7.46
N GLU A 271 -17.90 5.64 7.44
CA GLU A 271 -18.45 6.23 6.21
C GLU A 271 -17.33 6.73 5.28
N HIS A 272 -16.44 7.56 5.84
CA HIS A 272 -15.36 8.23 5.11
C HIS A 272 -13.99 7.72 5.57
N LEU A 273 -13.25 7.08 4.66
CA LEU A 273 -11.86 6.69 4.89
C LEU A 273 -10.92 7.82 4.48
N ILE A 274 -10.14 8.35 5.43
CA ILE A 274 -9.11 9.33 5.09
C ILE A 274 -7.93 8.60 4.45
N VAL A 275 -7.48 9.07 3.28
CA VAL A 275 -6.30 8.53 2.60
C VAL A 275 -5.39 9.68 2.21
N HIS A 276 -4.14 9.65 2.67
CA HIS A 276 -3.17 10.68 2.32
C HIS A 276 -1.77 10.13 2.04
N CYS A 277 -0.99 10.93 1.31
CA CYS A 277 0.44 10.76 1.15
C CYS A 277 1.11 12.12 1.44
N SER A 278 1.94 12.65 0.54
CA SER A 278 2.42 14.04 0.62
C SER A 278 1.42 15.04 0.03
N ALA A 279 1.18 14.99 -1.29
CA ALA A 279 0.21 15.88 -1.95
C ALA A 279 -1.23 15.36 -1.91
N GLY A 280 -1.44 14.09 -1.55
CA GLY A 280 -2.77 13.47 -1.55
C GLY A 280 -3.34 13.16 -2.92
N ILE A 281 -2.49 12.89 -3.92
CA ILE A 281 -2.92 12.66 -5.31
C ILE A 281 -2.30 11.40 -5.94
N GLY A 282 -1.00 11.15 -5.74
CA GLY A 282 -0.27 10.06 -6.39
C GLY A 282 -0.59 8.69 -5.81
N ARG A 283 0.12 8.31 -4.73
CA ARG A 283 -0.10 7.06 -3.99
C ARG A 283 -1.53 6.95 -3.47
N THR A 284 -2.08 8.05 -2.97
CA THR A 284 -3.49 8.17 -2.57
C THR A 284 -4.44 7.78 -3.69
N GLY A 285 -4.26 8.31 -4.90
CA GLY A 285 -5.10 7.95 -6.04
C GLY A 285 -4.95 6.50 -6.47
N ALA A 286 -3.73 5.96 -6.45
CA ALA A 286 -3.48 4.56 -6.77
C ALA A 286 -4.17 3.62 -5.77
N PHE A 287 -4.05 3.90 -4.46
CA PHE A 287 -4.75 3.16 -3.41
C PHE A 287 -6.26 3.18 -3.59
N ILE A 288 -6.86 4.37 -3.78
CA ILE A 288 -8.31 4.53 -3.96
C ILE A 288 -8.79 3.77 -5.20
N LEU A 289 -8.04 3.86 -6.31
CA LEU A 289 -8.39 3.17 -7.56
C LEU A 289 -8.37 1.65 -7.37
N ILE A 290 -7.33 1.10 -6.74
CA ILE A 290 -7.25 -0.34 -6.42
C ILE A 290 -8.41 -0.75 -5.50
N ASP A 291 -8.64 -0.02 -4.40
CA ASP A 291 -9.66 -0.38 -3.40
C ASP A 291 -11.05 -0.43 -4.04
N SER A 292 -11.40 0.60 -4.82
CA SER A 292 -12.67 0.67 -5.56
C SER A 292 -12.83 -0.44 -6.60
N MET A 293 -11.76 -0.80 -7.32
CA MET A 293 -11.83 -1.87 -8.33
C MET A 293 -11.97 -3.25 -7.71
N LEU A 294 -11.32 -3.51 -6.58
CA LEU A 294 -11.52 -4.74 -5.83
C LEU A 294 -12.96 -4.84 -5.28
N GLU A 295 -13.56 -3.73 -4.84
CA GLU A 295 -14.98 -3.69 -4.45
C GLU A 295 -15.92 -3.95 -5.64
N MET A 296 -15.61 -3.41 -6.82
CA MET A 296 -16.36 -3.68 -8.06
C MET A 296 -16.25 -5.15 -8.47
N ALA A 297 -15.04 -5.71 -8.44
CA ALA A 297 -14.79 -7.11 -8.75
C ALA A 297 -15.57 -8.04 -7.81
N LYS A 298 -15.60 -7.73 -6.51
CA LYS A 298 -16.35 -8.50 -5.51
C LYS A 298 -17.85 -8.51 -5.79
N LYS A 299 -18.43 -7.37 -6.19
CA LYS A 299 -19.89 -7.19 -6.35
C LYS A 299 -20.43 -7.55 -7.73
N GLU A 300 -19.68 -7.27 -8.79
CA GLU A 300 -20.15 -7.42 -10.17
C GLU A 300 -19.33 -8.41 -11.01
N LYS A 301 -18.24 -8.97 -10.46
CA LYS A 301 -17.30 -9.81 -11.21
C LYS A 301 -16.74 -9.10 -12.45
N LYS A 302 -16.60 -7.78 -12.35
CA LYS A 302 -16.05 -6.89 -13.39
C LYS A 302 -15.19 -5.81 -12.76
N ILE A 303 -14.32 -5.19 -13.55
CA ILE A 303 -13.54 -4.01 -13.18
C ILE A 303 -13.60 -2.99 -14.31
N ASP A 304 -13.50 -1.70 -13.99
CA ASP A 304 -13.41 -0.59 -14.96
C ASP A 304 -12.40 0.44 -14.47
N ILE A 305 -11.11 0.12 -14.71
CA ILE A 305 -9.98 0.92 -14.21
C ILE A 305 -10.02 2.31 -14.84
N LEU A 306 -10.17 2.39 -16.17
CA LEU A 306 -10.21 3.65 -16.92
C LEU A 306 -11.39 4.54 -16.49
N GLY A 307 -12.59 3.97 -16.37
CA GLY A 307 -13.77 4.72 -15.96
C GLY A 307 -13.64 5.30 -14.56
N HIS A 308 -13.15 4.49 -13.61
CA HIS A 308 -12.94 4.98 -12.25
C HIS A 308 -11.77 5.97 -12.17
N PHE A 309 -10.71 5.77 -12.94
CA PHE A 309 -9.59 6.70 -13.05
C PHE A 309 -10.01 8.08 -13.59
N CYS A 310 -10.83 8.11 -14.65
CA CYS A 310 -11.44 9.35 -15.15
C CYS A 310 -12.24 10.02 -14.02
N LYS A 311 -13.07 9.25 -13.32
CA LYS A 311 -13.94 9.77 -12.25
C LYS A 311 -13.14 10.43 -11.11
N ILE A 312 -12.14 9.75 -10.56
CA ILE A 312 -11.38 10.31 -9.42
C ILE A 312 -10.59 11.56 -9.81
N ARG A 313 -10.12 11.67 -11.07
CA ARG A 313 -9.48 12.89 -11.58
C ARG A 313 -10.42 14.07 -11.76
N LEU A 314 -11.73 13.83 -11.86
CA LEU A 314 -12.74 14.89 -11.85
C LEU A 314 -13.02 15.41 -10.43
N GLN A 315 -12.79 14.58 -9.41
CA GLN A 315 -13.05 14.93 -8.01
C GLN A 315 -11.84 15.55 -7.29
N ARG A 316 -10.62 15.24 -7.73
CA ARG A 316 -9.39 15.89 -7.25
C ARG A 316 -8.34 15.92 -8.36
N ILE A 317 -7.57 17.00 -8.41
CA ILE A 317 -6.57 17.20 -9.46
C ILE A 317 -5.51 16.09 -9.47
N ASN A 318 -5.11 15.64 -10.67
CA ASN A 318 -3.95 14.79 -10.90
C ASN A 318 -3.90 13.47 -10.09
N MET A 319 -5.05 12.94 -9.68
CA MET A 319 -5.15 11.62 -9.03
C MET A 319 -4.46 10.55 -9.87
N VAL A 320 -3.67 9.67 -9.23
CA VAL A 320 -2.66 8.80 -9.86
C VAL A 320 -1.70 9.64 -10.73
N GLU A 321 -0.65 10.13 -10.09
CA GLU A 321 0.14 11.26 -10.60
C GLU A 321 1.23 10.85 -11.59
N LYS A 322 1.73 9.62 -11.46
CA LYS A 322 2.80 9.06 -12.30
C LYS A 322 2.30 7.83 -13.05
N PHE A 323 2.85 7.61 -14.24
CA PHE A 323 2.55 6.41 -15.02
C PHE A 323 2.85 5.11 -14.28
N ALA A 324 4.01 5.03 -13.63
CA ALA A 324 4.41 3.84 -12.88
C ALA A 324 3.37 3.44 -11.83
N GLN A 325 2.71 4.42 -11.19
CA GLN A 325 1.62 4.16 -10.24
C GLN A 325 0.41 3.54 -10.92
N TYR A 326 0.06 3.99 -12.13
CA TYR A 326 -1.05 3.43 -12.91
C TYR A 326 -0.74 2.01 -13.40
N VAL A 327 0.48 1.74 -13.85
CA VAL A 327 0.95 0.39 -14.17
C VAL A 327 0.88 -0.51 -12.93
N PHE A 328 1.28 0.01 -11.77
CA PHE A 328 1.21 -0.73 -10.52
C PHE A 328 -0.22 -1.06 -10.09
N VAL A 329 -1.21 -0.19 -10.36
CA VAL A 329 -2.64 -0.52 -10.17
C VAL A 329 -3.02 -1.78 -10.97
N TYR A 330 -2.60 -1.86 -12.23
CA TYR A 330 -2.82 -3.05 -13.07
C TYR A 330 -2.14 -4.29 -12.48
N HIS A 331 -0.87 -4.20 -12.06
CA HIS A 331 -0.18 -5.32 -11.43
C HIS A 331 -0.91 -5.84 -10.19
N VAL A 332 -1.33 -4.95 -9.29
CA VAL A 332 -2.05 -5.33 -8.06
C VAL A 332 -3.38 -6.00 -8.39
N LEU A 333 -4.17 -5.41 -9.30
CA LEU A 333 -5.47 -5.97 -9.66
C LEU A 333 -5.35 -7.32 -10.38
N VAL A 334 -4.39 -7.46 -11.30
CA VAL A 334 -4.14 -8.74 -11.96
C VAL A 334 -3.68 -9.78 -10.94
N GLU A 335 -2.78 -9.46 -10.01
CA GLU A 335 -2.34 -10.38 -8.97
C GLU A 335 -3.52 -10.89 -8.13
N VAL A 336 -4.29 -9.97 -7.53
CA VAL A 336 -5.40 -10.30 -6.64
C VAL A 336 -6.53 -11.05 -7.36
N LEU A 337 -6.82 -10.69 -8.61
CA LEU A 337 -7.98 -11.22 -9.32
C LEU A 337 -7.67 -12.45 -10.18
N SER A 338 -6.40 -12.83 -10.32
CA SER A 338 -6.01 -14.04 -11.09
C SER A 338 -6.16 -15.32 -10.29
N HIS A 339 -6.21 -15.24 -8.96
CA HIS A 339 -6.36 -16.41 -8.09
C HIS A 339 -7.44 -16.20 -7.04
N GLU A 340 -7.89 -17.29 -6.42
CA GLU A 340 -8.79 -17.21 -5.26
C GLU A 340 -8.09 -16.57 -4.06
N SER A 341 -8.86 -16.01 -3.12
CA SER A 341 -8.30 -15.39 -1.93
C SER A 341 -7.39 -16.37 -1.18
N SER A 342 -6.11 -16.02 -1.07
CA SER A 342 -5.11 -16.79 -0.33
C SER A 342 -4.97 -16.35 1.14
N ASN A 343 -5.79 -15.39 1.58
CA ASN A 343 -5.90 -15.01 2.99
C ASN A 343 -6.93 -15.93 3.68
N ILE A 344 -6.44 -16.94 4.38
CA ILE A 344 -7.24 -18.03 4.97
C ILE A 344 -7.16 -17.95 6.49
N ASP A 345 -8.31 -18.05 7.15
CA ASP A 345 -8.35 -18.16 8.61
C ASP A 345 -7.72 -19.50 9.05
N CYS A 346 -6.97 -19.48 10.15
CA CYS A 346 -6.30 -20.69 10.65
C CYS A 346 -7.28 -21.85 10.88
N GLN A 347 -8.51 -21.57 11.30
CA GLN A 347 -9.55 -22.58 11.54
C GLN A 347 -10.02 -23.25 10.24
N GLN A 348 -9.87 -22.58 9.11
CA GLN A 348 -10.31 -23.06 7.79
C GLN A 348 -9.16 -23.65 6.97
N PHE A 349 -7.92 -23.62 7.49
CA PHE A 349 -6.74 -23.98 6.73
C PHE A 349 -6.75 -25.44 6.25
N GLU A 350 -7.20 -26.38 7.08
CA GLU A 350 -7.26 -27.80 6.72
C GLU A 350 -8.24 -28.03 5.55
N SER A 351 -9.47 -27.52 5.67
CA SER A 351 -10.47 -27.63 4.61
C SER A 351 -10.03 -26.93 3.32
N TYR A 352 -9.37 -25.77 3.44
CA TYR A 352 -8.78 -25.06 2.30
C TYR A 352 -7.69 -25.92 1.63
N LEU A 353 -6.73 -26.43 2.40
CA LEU A 353 -5.63 -27.25 1.88
C LEU A 353 -6.17 -28.48 1.15
N GLU A 354 -7.13 -29.19 1.73
CA GLU A 354 -7.79 -30.31 1.06
C GLU A 354 -8.41 -29.92 -0.28
N SER A 355 -9.13 -28.79 -0.31
CA SER A 355 -9.76 -28.31 -1.54
C SER A 355 -8.72 -27.94 -2.62
N MET A 356 -7.55 -27.45 -2.18
CA MET A 356 -6.45 -27.03 -3.03
C MET A 356 -5.64 -28.20 -3.60
N THR A 357 -5.54 -29.32 -2.86
CA THR A 357 -4.77 -30.51 -3.25
C THR A 357 -5.61 -31.58 -3.95
N LYS A 358 -6.94 -31.59 -3.79
CA LYS A 358 -7.84 -32.51 -4.48
C LYS A 358 -7.79 -32.25 -6.00
N GLY A 359 -7.11 -33.13 -6.74
CA GLY A 359 -7.08 -33.10 -8.20
C GLY A 359 -8.39 -33.63 -8.79
N HIS A 360 -9.02 -32.88 -9.69
CA HIS A 360 -10.13 -33.40 -10.49
C HIS A 360 -9.57 -34.22 -11.68
N GLY A 361 -9.18 -35.48 -11.43
CA GLY A 361 -8.76 -36.43 -12.47
C GLY A 361 -7.45 -36.04 -13.16
N LYS A 362 -7.44 -35.94 -14.51
CA LYS A 362 -6.27 -35.52 -15.31
C LYS A 362 -5.96 -34.02 -15.23
N ASN A 363 -6.77 -33.23 -14.53
CA ASN A 363 -6.58 -31.78 -14.42
C ASN A 363 -5.64 -31.40 -13.26
N ARG A 364 -4.82 -30.38 -13.48
CA ARG A 364 -3.92 -29.78 -12.48
C ARG A 364 -4.67 -29.36 -11.21
N THR A 365 -4.02 -29.51 -10.05
CA THR A 365 -4.57 -29.06 -8.76
C THR A 365 -4.71 -27.54 -8.72
N SER A 366 -5.62 -27.02 -7.89
CA SER A 366 -5.75 -25.56 -7.71
C SER A 366 -4.47 -24.96 -7.15
N LEU A 367 -3.72 -25.72 -6.33
CA LEU A 367 -2.40 -25.30 -5.83
C LEU A 367 -1.37 -25.13 -6.97
N GLN A 368 -1.33 -26.05 -7.93
CA GLN A 368 -0.47 -25.92 -9.11
C GLN A 368 -0.82 -24.69 -9.95
N LYS A 369 -2.13 -24.42 -10.12
CA LYS A 369 -2.58 -23.22 -10.84
C LYS A 369 -2.15 -21.94 -10.13
N GLN A 370 -2.28 -21.87 -8.80
CA GLN A 370 -1.79 -20.72 -8.03
C GLN A 370 -0.27 -20.54 -8.19
N PHE A 371 0.51 -21.63 -8.12
CA PHE A 371 1.96 -21.57 -8.31
C PHE A 371 2.35 -21.10 -9.73
N GLU A 372 1.64 -21.54 -10.76
CA GLU A 372 1.86 -21.07 -12.14
C GLU A 372 1.54 -19.59 -12.31
N ILE A 373 0.46 -19.10 -11.69
CA ILE A 373 0.13 -17.66 -11.69
C ILE A 373 1.24 -16.87 -11.00
N LEU A 374 1.74 -17.34 -9.84
CA LEU A 374 2.86 -16.71 -9.18
C LEU A 374 4.09 -16.63 -10.10
N ASN A 375 4.41 -17.69 -10.86
CA ASN A 375 5.52 -17.67 -11.82
C ASN A 375 5.27 -16.72 -13.01
N LEU A 376 4.03 -16.58 -13.46
CA LEU A 376 3.67 -15.60 -14.50
C LEU A 376 3.82 -14.16 -14.01
N MET A 377 3.52 -13.92 -12.73
CA MET A 377 3.61 -12.61 -12.08
C MET A 377 5.02 -12.27 -11.58
N SER A 378 5.82 -13.31 -11.28
CA SER A 378 7.21 -13.19 -10.83
C SER A 378 8.10 -12.74 -11.99
N LEU A 379 8.10 -11.43 -12.21
CA LEU A 379 9.03 -10.62 -13.00
C LEU A 379 9.56 -11.28 -14.29
N LYS A 380 8.79 -11.11 -15.38
CA LYS A 380 9.32 -11.11 -16.76
C LYS A 380 10.29 -9.96 -17.07
N LYS A 381 10.74 -9.18 -16.07
CA LYS A 381 11.76 -8.13 -16.23
C LYS A 381 13.14 -8.66 -15.82
N LEU A 382 13.78 -9.26 -16.82
CA LEU A 382 15.21 -9.51 -17.07
C LEU A 382 16.20 -9.32 -15.89
N PRO A 383 17.03 -10.33 -15.58
CA PRO A 383 18.16 -10.25 -14.66
C PRO A 383 19.11 -9.05 -14.92
N ASP A 384 19.30 -8.68 -16.19
CA ASP A 384 20.33 -7.71 -16.60
C ASP A 384 20.10 -6.27 -16.10
N GLN A 385 18.84 -5.89 -15.86
CA GLN A 385 18.54 -4.52 -15.41
C GLN A 385 18.55 -4.38 -13.89
N VAL A 386 18.37 -5.49 -13.16
CA VAL A 386 18.05 -5.48 -11.73
C VAL A 386 19.09 -6.24 -10.89
N CYS A 387 19.90 -7.11 -11.50
CA CYS A 387 20.94 -7.91 -10.82
C CYS A 387 22.33 -7.65 -11.42
N LYS A 388 22.62 -6.40 -11.80
CA LYS A 388 23.85 -6.04 -12.54
C LYS A 388 25.11 -6.41 -11.77
N ILE A 389 25.10 -6.19 -10.45
CA ILE A 389 26.27 -6.45 -9.61
C ILE A 389 26.51 -7.96 -9.53
N GLY A 390 25.46 -8.76 -9.41
CA GLY A 390 25.58 -10.22 -9.38
C GLY A 390 26.08 -10.81 -10.68
N LEU A 391 25.60 -10.29 -11.81
CA LEU A 391 26.05 -10.69 -13.14
C LEU A 391 27.50 -10.32 -13.42
N ALA A 392 28.01 -9.25 -12.80
CA ALA A 392 29.42 -8.85 -12.90
C ALA A 392 30.38 -9.77 -12.12
N HIS A 393 29.86 -10.61 -11.21
CA HIS A 393 30.65 -11.48 -10.34
C HIS A 393 30.25 -12.96 -10.46
N PRO A 394 30.31 -13.58 -11.65
CA PRO A 394 29.83 -14.96 -11.86
C PRO A 394 30.54 -15.98 -10.97
N HIS A 395 31.83 -15.78 -10.67
CA HIS A 395 32.64 -16.64 -9.82
C HIS A 395 32.26 -16.62 -8.33
N LEU A 396 31.41 -15.67 -7.91
CA LEU A 396 30.87 -15.56 -6.54
C LEU A 396 29.44 -16.10 -6.43
N ASN A 397 28.89 -16.67 -7.51
CA ASN A 397 27.56 -17.26 -7.55
C ASN A 397 27.65 -18.78 -7.72
N ARG A 398 26.94 -19.52 -6.88
CA ARG A 398 26.87 -20.98 -6.97
C ARG A 398 26.07 -21.46 -8.18
N ARG A 399 25.11 -20.65 -8.63
CA ARG A 399 24.24 -20.93 -9.78
C ARG A 399 24.22 -19.74 -10.73
N GLU A 400 24.26 -20.02 -12.03
CA GLU A 400 24.26 -19.00 -13.09
C GLU A 400 22.87 -18.39 -13.35
N ASP A 401 21.82 -18.90 -12.72
CA ASP A 401 20.44 -18.43 -12.88
C ASP A 401 19.85 -17.84 -11.59
N VAL A 402 20.66 -17.69 -10.52
CA VAL A 402 20.22 -17.19 -9.22
C VAL A 402 21.12 -16.03 -8.78
N TYR A 403 20.63 -14.81 -8.94
CA TYR A 403 21.32 -13.58 -8.54
C TYR A 403 20.49 -12.76 -7.57
N PRO A 404 21.12 -12.09 -6.59
CA PRO A 404 20.43 -11.13 -5.75
C PRO A 404 20.09 -9.89 -6.59
N PRO A 405 18.86 -9.34 -6.48
CA PRO A 405 18.56 -8.03 -7.04
C PRO A 405 19.35 -6.94 -6.31
N ASP A 406 19.86 -5.98 -7.07
CA ASP A 406 20.73 -4.89 -6.62
C ASP A 406 20.10 -4.03 -5.53
N TYR A 407 18.77 -3.93 -5.49
CA TYR A 407 18.04 -3.14 -4.48
C TYR A 407 17.88 -3.83 -3.12
N ALA A 408 18.08 -5.16 -3.04
CA ALA A 408 17.91 -5.93 -1.80
C ALA A 408 19.17 -6.71 -1.39
N ARG A 409 20.25 -6.63 -2.18
CA ARG A 409 21.50 -7.33 -1.90
C ARG A 409 22.15 -6.85 -0.60
N PHE A 410 22.89 -7.75 0.05
CA PHE A 410 23.83 -7.35 1.09
C PHE A 410 25.02 -6.60 0.45
N ILE A 411 25.44 -5.50 1.07
CA ILE A 411 26.60 -4.72 0.62
C ILE A 411 27.74 -4.92 1.61
N LEU A 412 28.84 -5.55 1.15
CA LEU A 412 30.03 -5.75 1.97
C LEU A 412 30.86 -4.46 2.02
N PRO A 413 31.40 -4.08 3.20
CA PRO A 413 32.14 -2.82 3.35
C PRO A 413 33.59 -2.85 2.84
N ASN A 414 34.27 -4.01 2.83
CA ASN A 414 35.74 -4.07 2.77
C ASN A 414 36.38 -4.99 1.68
N SER A 415 35.59 -5.66 0.83
CA SER A 415 36.08 -6.42 -0.34
C SER A 415 35.17 -6.11 -1.54
N SER A 416 35.30 -6.81 -2.69
CA SER A 416 34.30 -6.73 -3.78
C SER A 416 32.93 -6.68 -3.11
N ASP A 417 32.17 -5.62 -3.37
CA ASP A 417 31.04 -5.15 -2.56
C ASP A 417 29.84 -6.11 -2.57
N TYR A 418 30.09 -7.36 -2.98
CA TYR A 418 29.17 -8.35 -3.46
C TYR A 418 29.35 -9.68 -2.74
N ILE A 419 28.23 -10.17 -2.23
CA ILE A 419 27.99 -11.56 -1.86
C ILE A 419 26.59 -11.91 -2.37
N ASN A 420 26.39 -13.15 -2.81
CA ASN A 420 25.07 -13.64 -3.21
C ASN A 420 24.19 -13.84 -1.96
N ALA A 421 23.64 -12.74 -1.47
CA ALA A 421 22.77 -12.68 -0.32
C ALA A 421 21.78 -11.52 -0.47
N VAL A 422 20.55 -11.72 0.00
CA VAL A 422 19.50 -10.71 0.00
C VAL A 422 18.92 -10.55 1.39
N TYR A 423 18.56 -9.32 1.73
CA TYR A 423 17.67 -9.08 2.86
C TYR A 423 16.24 -9.47 2.50
N VAL A 424 15.57 -10.15 3.43
CA VAL A 424 14.16 -10.54 3.31
C VAL A 424 13.42 -10.09 4.55
N ASN A 425 12.29 -9.41 4.32
CA ASN A 425 11.40 -8.96 5.37
C ASN A 425 10.79 -10.15 6.13
N GLY A 426 10.68 -10.00 7.45
CA GLY A 426 9.91 -10.91 8.29
C GLY A 426 8.46 -10.45 8.44
N TYR A 427 7.74 -11.03 9.39
CA TYR A 427 6.37 -10.60 9.68
C TYR A 427 6.32 -9.24 10.40
N ARG A 428 7.18 -9.05 11.41
CA ARG A 428 7.19 -7.88 12.30
C ARG A 428 8.34 -6.89 12.05
N LYS A 429 9.31 -7.25 11.21
CA LYS A 429 10.58 -6.53 11.07
C LYS A 429 11.05 -6.55 9.60
N GLN A 430 11.47 -5.39 9.09
CA GLN A 430 12.19 -5.31 7.82
C GLN A 430 13.57 -5.96 7.95
N ASP A 431 14.09 -6.50 6.84
CA ASP A 431 15.43 -7.10 6.79
C ASP A 431 15.67 -8.12 7.93
N ALA A 432 14.63 -8.90 8.26
CA ALA A 432 14.66 -9.83 9.37
C ALA A 432 15.54 -11.05 9.09
N TYR A 433 15.69 -11.39 7.82
CA TYR A 433 16.47 -12.53 7.36
C TYR A 433 17.49 -12.08 6.32
N ILE A 434 18.65 -12.73 6.34
CA ILE A 434 19.59 -12.73 5.23
C ILE A 434 19.46 -14.10 4.56
N VAL A 435 18.95 -14.12 3.33
CA VAL A 435 18.84 -15.34 2.53
C VAL A 435 20.04 -15.38 1.58
N THR A 436 20.87 -16.41 1.71
CA THR A 436 22.11 -16.55 0.94
C THR A 436 22.29 -17.99 0.48
N GLN A 437 23.10 -18.16 -0.57
CA GLN A 437 23.56 -19.48 -1.01
C GLN A 437 24.49 -20.12 0.04
N ILE A 438 24.65 -21.44 -0.02
CA ILE A 438 25.67 -22.12 0.79
C ILE A 438 27.05 -21.57 0.40
N PRO A 439 27.88 -21.07 1.35
CA PRO A 439 29.22 -20.59 1.04
C PRO A 439 30.07 -21.70 0.43
N PHE A 440 31.01 -21.33 -0.43
CA PHE A 440 32.02 -22.21 -1.02
C PHE A 440 33.39 -21.53 -0.96
N GLU A 441 34.43 -22.20 -1.45
CA GLU A 441 35.83 -21.78 -1.32
C GLU A 441 36.04 -20.27 -1.62
N ASN A 442 35.51 -19.78 -2.75
CA ASN A 442 35.67 -18.37 -3.16
C ASN A 442 34.84 -17.35 -2.37
N THR A 443 33.85 -17.79 -1.58
CA THR A 443 32.88 -16.90 -0.88
C THR A 443 32.93 -17.04 0.64
N ARG A 444 33.85 -17.86 1.17
CA ARG A 444 33.93 -18.18 2.62
C ARG A 444 34.23 -16.96 3.48
N GLU A 445 35.23 -16.17 3.10
CA GLU A 445 35.60 -14.95 3.83
C GLU A 445 34.47 -13.92 3.80
N GLN A 446 33.91 -13.69 2.63
CA GLN A 446 32.76 -12.80 2.42
C GLN A 446 31.55 -13.21 3.26
N PHE A 447 31.28 -14.52 3.41
CA PHE A 447 30.19 -15.02 4.24
C PHE A 447 30.39 -14.68 5.71
N TRP A 448 31.59 -14.92 6.25
CA TRP A 448 31.88 -14.59 7.65
C TRP A 448 31.93 -13.08 7.91
N GLN A 449 32.42 -12.32 6.94
CA GLN A 449 32.34 -10.85 6.97
C GLN A 449 30.88 -10.39 7.04
N MET A 450 30.01 -10.92 6.17
CA MET A 450 28.57 -10.63 6.19
C MET A 450 27.93 -11.00 7.53
N VAL A 451 28.22 -12.18 8.09
CA VAL A 451 27.68 -12.62 9.40
C VAL A 451 28.12 -11.67 10.51
N SER A 452 29.39 -11.27 10.53
CA SER A 452 29.94 -10.34 11.50
C SER A 452 29.30 -8.95 11.36
N ASP A 453 29.30 -8.38 10.16
CA ASP A 453 28.84 -7.01 9.89
C ASP A 453 27.33 -6.84 10.10
N SER A 454 26.56 -7.87 9.79
CA SER A 454 25.11 -7.89 10.05
C SER A 454 24.74 -8.07 11.51
N GLY A 455 25.71 -8.44 12.37
CA GLY A 455 25.43 -8.86 13.74
C GLY A 455 24.58 -10.13 13.83
N THR A 456 24.62 -10.99 12.80
CA THR A 456 23.83 -12.23 12.76
C THR A 456 24.31 -13.19 13.85
N THR A 457 23.40 -13.64 14.72
CA THR A 457 23.72 -14.58 15.81
C THR A 457 23.24 -16.01 15.57
N THR A 458 22.41 -16.21 14.54
CA THR A 458 21.75 -17.49 14.26
C THR A 458 21.89 -17.81 12.78
N ILE A 459 22.43 -18.99 12.47
CA ILE A 459 22.60 -19.48 11.10
C ILE A 459 21.72 -20.71 10.92
N VAL A 460 20.90 -20.69 9.88
CA VAL A 460 19.99 -21.76 9.50
C VAL A 460 20.51 -22.43 8.24
N LEU A 461 20.86 -23.71 8.32
CA LEU A 461 21.30 -24.52 7.18
C LEU A 461 20.18 -25.48 6.74
N ILE A 462 19.65 -25.29 5.54
CA ILE A 462 18.49 -26.04 4.98
C ILE A 462 18.95 -27.07 3.93
N SER A 463 20.15 -27.61 4.09
CA SER A 463 20.70 -28.62 3.17
C SER A 463 21.69 -29.52 3.91
N ASP A 464 21.71 -30.80 3.58
CA ASP A 464 22.80 -31.68 4.00
C ASP A 464 24.05 -31.36 3.16
N PRO A 465 25.16 -30.91 3.76
CA PRO A 465 26.41 -30.67 3.04
C PRO A 465 26.94 -31.94 2.34
N ASN A 466 26.49 -33.14 2.73
CA ASN A 466 26.93 -34.41 2.16
C ASN A 466 26.11 -34.88 0.93
N HIS A 467 25.02 -34.19 0.56
CA HIS A 467 24.07 -34.73 -0.42
C HIS A 467 24.54 -34.67 -1.90
N ASN A 468 25.77 -34.21 -2.17
CA ASN A 468 26.35 -34.09 -3.51
C ASN A 468 27.32 -35.23 -3.90
N SER A 469 27.52 -36.27 -3.09
CA SER A 469 28.50 -37.32 -3.40
C SER A 469 28.02 -38.47 -4.30
N THR A 470 26.79 -38.47 -4.84
CA THR A 470 26.26 -39.63 -5.58
C THR A 470 25.78 -39.38 -7.02
N ARG A 471 26.01 -38.19 -7.62
CA ARG A 471 25.65 -37.98 -9.04
C ARG A 471 26.68 -37.31 -9.95
N LEU A 472 27.96 -37.35 -9.60
CA LEU A 472 29.05 -37.13 -10.56
C LEU A 472 30.10 -38.22 -10.36
N THR A 473 30.05 -39.25 -11.21
CA THR A 473 31.20 -40.12 -11.49
C THR A 473 32.32 -39.26 -12.06
N ILE A 474 33.19 -38.75 -11.20
CA ILE A 474 34.56 -38.38 -11.58
C ILE A 474 35.49 -39.05 -10.58
N LYS A 475 36.23 -40.04 -11.09
CA LYS A 475 37.35 -40.67 -10.41
C LYS A 475 38.47 -39.64 -10.24
N THR A 476 39.07 -39.70 -9.05
CA THR A 476 40.47 -39.43 -8.66
C THR A 476 40.69 -38.24 -7.73
N SER A 477 41.09 -38.62 -6.51
CA SER A 477 42.00 -37.94 -5.58
C SER A 477 42.07 -36.42 -5.67
N ASP A 478 41.45 -35.75 -4.71
CA ASP A 478 42.20 -35.09 -3.65
C ASP A 478 41.25 -34.61 -2.53
N TYR A 479 41.73 -34.80 -1.30
CA TYR A 479 41.24 -34.38 0.01
C TYR A 479 39.92 -33.59 0.07
N PHE A 480 38.86 -34.26 0.53
CA PHE A 480 37.70 -33.64 1.17
C PHE A 480 38.09 -33.22 2.61
N ASP A 481 38.34 -31.94 2.84
CA ASP A 481 38.42 -31.39 4.20
C ASP A 481 37.03 -30.87 4.62
N ASN A 482 36.20 -31.81 5.10
CA ASN A 482 34.81 -31.61 5.52
C ASN A 482 34.67 -31.18 7.01
N ASP A 483 35.76 -30.93 7.74
CA ASP A 483 35.71 -30.62 9.18
C ASP A 483 35.74 -29.11 9.53
N LEU A 484 35.90 -28.21 8.56
CA LEU A 484 36.24 -26.82 8.84
C LEU A 484 35.08 -25.83 8.97
N ILE A 485 33.85 -26.14 8.54
CA ILE A 485 32.68 -25.27 8.79
C ILE A 485 32.19 -25.39 10.24
N VAL A 486 32.48 -26.51 10.91
CA VAL A 486 32.09 -26.76 12.30
C VAL A 486 33.16 -26.28 13.30
N SER A 487 34.40 -26.11 12.87
CA SER A 487 35.54 -25.85 13.78
C SER A 487 35.59 -24.43 14.39
N ASP A 488 35.01 -23.41 13.74
CA ASP A 488 35.03 -22.01 14.23
C ASP A 488 33.75 -21.55 14.96
N CYS A 489 32.76 -22.43 15.14
CA CYS A 489 31.43 -22.04 15.62
C CYS A 489 31.23 -22.15 17.14
N ARG A 490 32.18 -21.73 17.98
CA ARG A 490 31.98 -21.73 19.45
C ARG A 490 31.04 -20.61 19.95
N ARG A 491 30.60 -19.69 19.08
CA ARG A 491 29.73 -18.54 19.43
C ARG A 491 28.32 -18.55 18.82
N PHE A 492 27.97 -19.49 17.94
CA PHE A 492 26.73 -19.43 17.16
C PHE A 492 25.85 -20.67 17.35
N ARG A 493 24.52 -20.47 17.44
CA ARG A 493 23.55 -21.58 17.40
C ARG A 493 23.28 -21.95 15.95
N ILE A 494 23.81 -23.09 15.52
CA ILE A 494 23.44 -23.71 14.23
C ILE A 494 22.25 -24.63 14.52
N CYS A 495 21.09 -24.32 13.93
CA CYS A 495 19.88 -25.12 14.10
C CYS A 495 19.59 -25.93 12.83
N SER A 496 19.29 -27.22 13.00
CA SER A 496 18.79 -28.06 11.90
C SER A 496 17.35 -27.66 11.53
N PRO A 497 16.86 -28.00 10.32
CA PRO A 497 15.49 -27.69 9.88
C PRO A 497 14.40 -28.18 10.85
N LEU A 498 14.65 -29.29 11.55
CA LEU A 498 13.73 -29.88 12.52
C LEU A 498 13.54 -28.99 13.77
N LEU A 499 14.62 -28.33 14.22
CA LEU A 499 14.59 -27.40 15.36
C LEU A 499 13.83 -26.11 15.06
N ILE A 500 13.78 -25.70 13.78
CA ILE A 500 13.08 -24.50 13.33
C ILE A 500 11.57 -24.72 13.29
N MET A 501 11.11 -25.91 12.88
CA MET A 501 9.68 -26.26 13.01
C MET A 501 9.23 -26.20 14.47
N ILE A 502 10.04 -26.70 15.40
CA ILE A 502 9.72 -26.67 16.84
C ILE A 502 9.75 -25.24 17.39
N ALA A 503 10.70 -24.40 16.98
CA ALA A 503 10.77 -23.00 17.39
C ALA A 503 9.64 -22.14 16.79
N LEU A 504 9.23 -22.39 15.54
CA LEU A 504 8.09 -21.72 14.91
C LEU A 504 6.76 -22.13 15.54
N LEU A 505 6.63 -23.39 16.00
CA LEU A 505 5.48 -23.86 16.78
C LEU A 505 5.44 -23.23 18.18
N GLN A 506 6.58 -22.90 18.79
CA GLN A 506 6.65 -22.22 20.09
C GLN A 506 6.29 -20.73 20.04
N TYR A 507 6.32 -20.10 18.86
CA TYR A 507 5.90 -18.71 18.64
C TYR A 507 4.42 -18.57 18.23
N TRP A 508 3.67 -19.68 18.16
CA TRP A 508 2.22 -19.64 18.05
C TRP A 508 1.63 -19.21 19.40
N PRO A 509 0.71 -18.23 19.46
CA PRO A 509 0.04 -17.88 20.71
C PRO A 509 -0.58 -19.13 21.31
N THR A 510 -0.27 -19.39 22.57
CA THR A 510 -0.84 -20.44 23.43
C THR A 510 -2.35 -20.25 23.58
N GLN A 511 -3.13 -20.57 22.54
CA GLN A 511 -4.59 -20.60 22.57
C GLN A 511 -5.21 -21.91 22.04
N PHE A 512 -4.39 -22.92 21.77
CA PHE A 512 -4.90 -24.29 21.53
C PHE A 512 -4.22 -25.28 22.48
N GLN A 513 -4.53 -25.13 23.76
CA GLN A 513 -4.55 -26.26 24.71
C GLN A 513 -5.92 -26.30 25.35
N ARG A 514 -6.84 -27.00 24.68
CA ARG A 514 -7.86 -27.87 25.29
C ARG A 514 -8.35 -28.86 24.26
#